data_AF-X1RN10-F1
#
_entry.id   AF-X1RN10-F1
#
_cell.length_a   1.000
_cell.length_b   1.000
_cell.length_c   1.000
_cell.angle_alpha   90.00
_cell.angle_beta   90.00
_cell.angle_gamma   90.00
#
_symmetry.space_group_name_H-M   'P 1'
#
loop_
_entity.id
_entity.type
_entity.pdbx_description
1 polymer ?
#
loop_
_entity_poly.entity_id
_entity_poly.type
_entity_poly.pdbx_seq_one_letter_code
_entity_poly.pdbx_strand_id
1 'polypeptide(L)'
;MRKGNVDKINFGIIGAGLWGEAHAEVYSTHHSARLAAVCDINEEKAQRLASKYGSPKIYRQYQELVNDPEIDAVAVVTPDFAHCDP
;
A
#
# COMPACT_ATOMS: atom_id res chain seq x y z
N MET A 1 -28.50 -5.92 -2.86
CA MET A 1 -27.03 -5.92 -2.85
C MET A 1 -26.53 -6.30 -4.23
N ARG A 2 -25.90 -5.38 -4.97
CA ARG A 2 -25.39 -5.69 -6.33
C ARG A 2 -24.17 -6.60 -6.19
N LYS A 3 -24.31 -7.87 -6.59
CA LYS A 3 -23.19 -8.74 -6.97
C LYS A 3 -22.74 -8.34 -8.38
N GLY A 4 -22.04 -7.22 -8.49
CA GLY A 4 -21.21 -6.95 -9.66
C GLY A 4 -19.85 -7.60 -9.44
N ASN A 5 -19.25 -8.17 -10.48
CA ASN A 5 -17.84 -8.57 -10.42
C ASN A 5 -17.03 -7.28 -10.23
N VAL A 6 -16.66 -6.94 -8.99
CA VAL A 6 -15.89 -5.73 -8.70
C VAL A 6 -14.44 -6.12 -8.89
N ASP A 7 -13.80 -5.56 -9.91
CA ASP A 7 -12.35 -5.67 -10.04
C ASP A 7 -11.69 -5.24 -8.71
N LYS A 8 -10.68 -5.98 -8.26
CA LYS A 8 -10.00 -5.67 -7.01
C LYS A 8 -9.34 -4.30 -7.16
N ILE A 9 -9.50 -3.46 -6.15
CA ILE A 9 -8.78 -2.19 -6.00
C ILE A 9 -7.32 -2.52 -5.70
N ASN A 10 -6.43 -2.07 -6.57
CA ASN A 10 -4.99 -2.06 -6.38
C ASN A 10 -4.63 -0.89 -5.51
N PHE A 11 -4.39 -1.14 -4.23
CA PHE A 11 -3.97 -0.10 -3.32
C PHE A 11 -2.47 -0.16 -3.06
N GLY A 12 -1.87 1.01 -2.90
CA GLY A 12 -0.53 1.16 -2.38
C GLY A 12 -0.51 1.63 -0.92
N ILE A 13 0.54 1.28 -0.18
CA ILE A 13 0.81 1.82 1.15
C ILE A 13 2.06 2.69 1.09
N ILE A 14 1.98 3.92 1.60
CA ILE A 14 3.14 4.80 1.82
C ILE A 14 3.42 4.83 3.32
N GLY A 15 4.54 4.24 3.75
CA GLY A 15 4.91 4.01 5.14
C GLY A 15 4.74 2.54 5.54
N ALA A 16 5.86 1.82 5.68
CA ALA A 16 5.94 0.41 6.06
C ALA A 16 6.32 0.22 7.54
N GLY A 17 5.87 1.13 8.40
CA GLY A 17 5.98 1.04 9.86
C GLY A 17 4.89 0.17 10.49
N LEU A 18 4.73 0.28 11.82
CA LEU A 18 3.73 -0.48 12.59
C LEU A 18 2.32 -0.31 12.02
N TRP A 19 1.91 0.93 11.75
CA TRP A 19 0.58 1.21 11.21
C TRP A 19 0.43 0.76 9.76
N GLY A 20 1.48 0.85 8.95
CA GLY A 20 1.48 0.30 7.59
C GLY A 20 1.23 -1.21 7.58
N GLU A 21 1.85 -1.95 8.51
CA GLU A 21 1.61 -3.38 8.69
C GLU A 21 0.17 -3.67 9.14
N ALA A 22 -0.35 -2.91 10.10
CA ALA A 22 -1.74 -3.06 10.55
C ALA A 22 -2.75 -2.80 9.42
N HIS A 23 -2.52 -1.79 8.56
CA HIS A 23 -3.36 -1.53 7.40
C HIS A 23 -3.29 -2.67 6.39
N ALA A 24 -2.08 -3.16 6.07
CA ALA A 24 -1.90 -4.28 5.17
C ALA A 24 -2.61 -5.55 5.68
N GLU A 25 -2.54 -5.82 6.99
CA GLU A 25 -3.25 -6.93 7.62
C GLU A 25 -4.76 -6.81 7.45
N VAL A 26 -5.36 -5.67 7.83
CA VAL A 26 -6.81 -5.46 7.70
C VAL A 26 -7.24 -5.57 6.24
N TYR A 27 -6.56 -4.90 5.32
CA TYR A 27 -6.91 -4.93 3.90
C TYR A 27 -6.74 -6.32 3.27
N SER A 28 -5.78 -7.12 3.74
CA SER A 28 -5.59 -8.49 3.24
C SER A 28 -6.81 -9.39 3.48
N THR A 29 -7.64 -9.05 4.47
CA THR A 29 -8.89 -9.78 4.75
C THR A 29 -10.05 -9.36 3.84
N HIS A 30 -9.93 -8.26 3.10
CA HIS A 30 -11.00 -7.74 2.26
C HIS A 30 -10.87 -8.25 0.82
N HIS A 31 -11.87 -8.98 0.34
CA HIS A 31 -11.85 -9.63 -0.98
C HIS A 31 -11.72 -8.68 -2.19
N SER A 32 -11.96 -7.38 -2.01
CA SER A 32 -11.94 -6.34 -3.04
C SER A 32 -10.69 -5.48 -2.98
N ALA A 33 -9.74 -5.78 -2.09
CA ALA A 33 -8.48 -5.06 -1.96
C ALA A 33 -7.30 -5.97 -2.33
N ARG A 34 -6.31 -5.42 -3.03
CA ARG A 34 -5.04 -6.07 -3.33
C ARG A 34 -3.92 -5.08 -3.06
N LEU A 35 -2.99 -5.45 -2.17
CA LEU A 35 -1.77 -4.67 -1.96
C LEU A 35 -0.90 -4.81 -3.21
N ALA A 36 -0.82 -3.75 -4.00
CA ALA A 36 -0.12 -3.75 -5.29
C ALA A 36 1.26 -3.08 -5.22
N ALA A 37 1.45 -2.16 -4.28
CA ALA A 37 2.72 -1.47 -4.06
C ALA A 37 2.94 -1.11 -2.58
N VAL A 38 4.21 -1.08 -2.16
CA VAL A 38 4.63 -0.52 -0.87
C VAL A 38 5.72 0.51 -1.08
N CYS A 39 5.57 1.70 -0.49
CA CYS A 39 6.58 2.75 -0.49
C CYS A 39 7.09 2.99 0.93
N ASP A 40 8.42 3.01 1.10
CA ASP A 40 9.06 3.49 2.32
C ASP A 40 10.49 3.96 1.98
N ILE A 41 10.97 5.02 2.63
CA ILE A 41 12.35 5.50 2.49
C ILE A 41 13.36 4.42 2.92
N ASN A 42 12.95 3.54 3.84
CA ASN A 42 13.66 2.35 4.25
C ASN A 42 13.19 1.16 3.41
N GLU A 43 13.97 0.85 2.39
CA GLU A 43 13.71 -0.23 1.43
C GLU A 43 13.54 -1.60 2.09
N GLU A 44 14.27 -1.91 3.17
CA GLU A 44 14.12 -3.19 3.87
C GLU A 44 12.74 -3.32 4.52
N LYS A 45 12.18 -2.23 5.07
CA LYS A 45 10.81 -2.24 5.62
C LYS A 45 9.78 -2.43 4.51
N ALA A 46 9.92 -1.71 3.40
CA ALA A 46 9.04 -1.86 2.25
C ALA A 46 9.08 -3.30 1.71
N GLN A 47 10.27 -3.87 1.52
CA GLN A 47 10.46 -5.23 1.06
C GLN A 47 9.87 -6.26 2.02
N ARG A 48 10.06 -6.10 3.33
CA ARG A 48 9.48 -7.01 4.33
C ARG A 48 7.95 -7.01 4.25
N LEU A 49 7.33 -5.83 4.20
CA LEU A 49 5.87 -5.72 4.14
C LEU A 49 5.33 -6.27 2.81
N ALA A 50 5.98 -5.91 1.70
CA ALA A 50 5.63 -6.39 0.37
C ALA A 50 5.69 -7.92 0.29
N SER A 51 6.78 -8.54 0.76
CA SER A 51 6.93 -9.99 0.79
C SER A 51 5.90 -10.67 1.68
N LYS A 52 5.54 -10.06 2.84
CA LYS A 52 4.56 -10.63 3.78
C LYS A 52 3.15 -10.71 3.18
N TYR A 53 2.75 -9.72 2.37
CA TYR A 53 1.39 -9.61 1.82
C TYR A 53 1.30 -9.80 0.31
N GLY A 54 2.40 -10.18 -0.35
CA GLY A 54 2.43 -10.51 -1.78
C GLY A 54 2.36 -9.30 -2.72
N SER A 55 2.85 -8.13 -2.30
CA SER A 55 2.95 -6.94 -3.16
C SER A 55 4.08 -7.12 -4.17
N PRO A 56 3.81 -6.98 -5.49
CA PRO A 56 4.84 -7.16 -6.52
C PRO A 56 5.79 -5.97 -6.65
N LYS A 57 5.39 -4.77 -6.18
CA LYS A 57 6.14 -3.54 -6.37
C LYS A 57 6.56 -2.92 -5.04
N ILE A 58 7.76 -2.35 -5.04
CA ILE A 58 8.26 -1.49 -3.97
C ILE A 58 8.77 -0.19 -4.56
N TYR A 59 8.61 0.90 -3.82
CA TYR A 59 9.07 2.23 -4.18
C TYR A 59 9.82 2.87 -3.01
N ARG A 60 10.71 3.81 -3.32
CA ARG A 60 11.40 4.62 -2.30
C ARG A 60 10.93 6.06 -2.28
N GLN A 61 10.26 6.51 -3.35
CA GLN A 61 9.67 7.83 -3.47
C GLN A 61 8.17 7.68 -3.70
N TYR A 62 7.35 8.35 -2.89
CA TYR A 62 5.90 8.22 -2.99
C TYR A 62 5.37 8.69 -4.34
N GLN A 63 6.05 9.65 -4.98
CA GLN A 63 5.70 10.17 -6.30
C GLN A 63 5.72 9.05 -7.36
N GLU A 64 6.61 8.08 -7.24
CA GLU A 64 6.66 6.94 -8.17
C GLU A 64 5.43 6.04 -8.00
N LEU A 65 5.01 5.83 -6.75
CA LEU A 65 3.83 5.01 -6.44
C LEU A 65 2.53 5.71 -6.87
N VAL A 66 2.33 6.99 -6.55
CA VAL A 66 1.08 7.70 -6.90
C VAL A 66 0.91 7.96 -8.39
N ASN A 67 2.01 7.94 -9.16
CA ASN A 67 1.98 8.06 -10.62
C ASN A 67 1.94 6.69 -11.33
N ASP A 68 1.94 5.57 -10.59
CA ASP A 68 1.82 4.24 -11.18
C ASP A 68 0.37 4.03 -11.67
N PRO A 69 0.15 3.88 -12.99
CA PRO A 69 -1.20 3.73 -13.56
C PRO A 69 -1.90 2.43 -13.15
N GLU A 70 -1.18 1.47 -12.53
CA GLU A 70 -1.77 0.24 -11.99
C GLU A 70 -2.29 0.40 -10.56
N ILE A 71 -2.11 1.56 -9.92
CA ILE A 71 -2.57 1.87 -8.56
C ILE A 71 -3.85 2.70 -8.60
N ASP A 72 -4.91 2.17 -7.99
CA ASP A 72 -6.23 2.79 -7.92
C ASP A 72 -6.39 3.71 -6.69
N ALA A 73 -5.69 3.39 -5.59
CA ALA A 73 -5.80 4.09 -4.32
C ALA A 73 -4.50 4.02 -3.50
N VAL A 74 -4.34 4.96 -2.57
CA VAL A 74 -3.19 5.02 -1.67
C VAL A 74 -3.62 5.22 -0.23
N ALA A 75 -3.03 4.44 0.67
CA ALA A 75 -3.04 4.70 2.10
C ALA A 75 -1.72 5.38 2.48
N VAL A 76 -1.78 6.63 2.91
CA VAL A 76 -0.65 7.35 3.52
C VAL A 76 -0.64 7.00 5.00
N VAL A 77 0.40 6.29 5.44
CA VAL A 77 0.52 5.71 6.78
C VAL A 77 1.91 6.01 7.37
N THR A 78 2.44 7.18 7.05
CA THR A 78 3.67 7.73 7.62
C THR A 78 3.41 8.31 9.02
N PRO A 79 4.46 8.58 9.83
CA PRO A 79 4.29 9.27 11.11
C PRO A 79 3.60 10.63 10.96
N ASP A 80 2.94 11.10 12.03
CA ASP A 80 2.11 12.32 12.03
C ASP A 80 2.79 13.54 11.40
N PHE A 81 4.08 13.75 11.69
CA PHE A 81 4.85 14.89 11.19
C PHE A 81 5.13 14.83 9.68
N ALA A 82 5.04 13.64 9.07
CA ALA A 82 5.34 13.38 7.66
C ALA A 82 4.08 13.11 6.84
N HIS A 83 2.89 13.01 7.43
CA HIS A 83 1.68 12.62 6.69
C HIS A 83 1.28 13.64 5.60
N CYS A 84 1.56 14.93 5.80
CA CYS A 84 1.22 15.97 4.82
C CYS A 84 2.15 15.96 3.59
N ASP A 85 3.40 15.53 3.75
CA ASP A 85 4.42 15.41 2.69
C ASP A 85 5.26 14.15 2.94
N PRO A 86 4.74 12.98 2.54
CA PRO A 86 5.19 11.66 3.00
C PRO A 86 6.44 11.10 2.30
#